data_AF-A0A3D4HYB5-F1
#
_entry.id   AF-A0A3D4HYB5-F1
#
_cell.length_a   1.000
_cell.length_b   1.000
_cell.length_c   1.000
_cell.angle_alpha   90.00
_cell.angle_beta   90.00
_cell.angle_gamma   90.00
#
_symmetry.space_group_name_H-M   'P 1'
#
loop_
_entity.id
_entity.type
_entity.pdbx_description
1 polymer ?
#
loop_
_entity_poly.entity_id
_entity_poly.type
_entity_poly.pdbx_seq_one_letter_code
_entity_poly.pdbx_strand_id
1 'polypeptide(L)'
;DIGGFEGFGGASGGIAVTGNYRGKARTPEELMADIDEVLKLVPGKHKINLHSIYAVTNGEKVERNKLKPEHFKKWVEFAKERGLGLDFNPTLFSHPMVVDGLTLSHPDKKVRDFWIEHCKCCRKIAEYFGRELGQPSLCNIWIPDGYKNIPADRLGPRRRLKESLDEIFSQPVDKRYVTDSVESKFFGMGVESYTVGSHEFYMNYAAKNNLMYLLDMGHFHPSETVSDKISSMLLFSDKLALHVTHPVHWDSDHVVLFDDELKELSKEIVCCGALDRVIIGLDFFDASINRIAAWVIGTRNMQKALLYALLMPNDKLKQMQDEANFGDLMAASEELKSYPFSDVWDYFCESNNVPIRGGWLGEVKQYEKDVLSKR
;
A
#
# COMPACT_ATOMS: atom_id res chain seq x y z
N ASP A 1 5.81 6.77 9.73
CA ASP A 1 5.38 7.96 10.51
C ASP A 1 4.56 8.99 9.75
N ILE A 2 4.50 8.94 8.41
CA ILE A 2 3.56 9.77 7.64
C ILE A 2 3.69 11.28 7.94
N GLY A 3 4.92 11.74 8.21
CA GLY A 3 5.16 13.15 8.51
C GLY A 3 5.10 14.06 7.28
N GLY A 4 5.38 13.51 6.10
CA GLY A 4 5.56 14.27 4.86
C GLY A 4 6.61 15.38 4.98
N PHE A 5 6.63 16.28 4.01
CA PHE A 5 7.50 17.47 3.96
C PHE A 5 6.72 18.79 3.97
N GLU A 6 5.38 18.74 4.07
CA GLU A 6 4.49 19.92 4.05
C GLU A 6 4.37 20.61 5.42
N GLY A 7 4.74 19.94 6.53
CA GLY A 7 4.69 20.52 7.87
C GLY A 7 3.31 20.58 8.53
N PHE A 8 2.29 19.89 7.99
CA PHE A 8 0.94 19.85 8.57
C PHE A 8 0.75 18.89 9.76
N GLY A 9 1.83 18.29 10.27
CA GLY A 9 1.78 17.31 11.36
C GLY A 9 1.70 15.86 10.87
N GLY A 10 1.66 14.91 11.81
CA GLY A 10 1.66 13.46 11.54
C GLY A 10 0.30 12.90 11.14
N ALA A 11 0.12 11.59 11.34
CA ALA A 11 -1.10 10.85 11.00
C ALA A 11 -2.40 11.45 11.58
N SER A 12 -3.46 11.49 10.78
CA SER A 12 -4.83 11.81 11.17
C SER A 12 -5.83 11.16 10.20
N GLY A 13 -7.14 11.33 10.42
CA GLY A 13 -8.14 10.75 9.53
C GLY A 13 -8.39 9.26 9.77
N GLY A 14 -8.25 8.79 11.01
CA GLY A 14 -8.53 7.41 11.37
C GLY A 14 -7.32 6.50 11.49
N ILE A 15 -6.16 6.93 11.02
CA ILE A 15 -4.87 6.26 11.15
C ILE A 15 -4.04 6.86 12.30
N ALA A 16 -3.16 6.06 12.89
CA ALA A 16 -2.20 6.57 13.87
C ALA A 16 -0.87 5.83 13.84
N VAL A 17 0.20 6.62 13.95
CA VAL A 17 1.55 6.12 14.08
C VAL A 17 1.87 5.97 15.56
N THR A 18 2.19 4.75 15.99
CA THR A 18 2.47 4.44 17.40
C THR A 18 3.95 4.13 17.61
N GLY A 19 4.51 4.70 18.67
CA GLY A 19 5.93 4.58 19.03
C GLY A 19 6.74 5.84 18.76
N ASN A 20 7.92 5.94 19.40
CA ASN A 20 8.80 7.10 19.36
C ASN A 20 10.25 6.71 19.11
N TYR A 21 10.49 5.68 18.30
CA TYR A 21 11.83 5.24 17.95
C TYR A 21 12.56 6.37 17.21
N ARG A 22 13.80 6.64 17.61
CA ARG A 22 14.64 7.74 17.11
C ARG A 22 15.00 7.57 15.62
N GLY A 23 15.62 8.59 15.04
CA GLY A 23 16.24 8.48 13.73
C GLY A 23 15.29 8.55 12.53
N LYS A 24 14.04 8.99 12.74
CA LYS A 24 13.10 9.19 11.62
C LYS A 24 13.68 10.17 10.59
N ALA A 25 13.49 9.89 9.30
CA ALA A 25 13.79 10.84 8.25
C ALA A 25 12.92 12.10 8.37
N ARG A 26 13.54 13.26 8.16
CA ARG A 26 12.93 14.60 8.28
C ARG A 26 13.03 15.40 6.98
N THR A 27 13.87 14.98 6.06
CA THR A 27 14.06 15.61 4.74
C THR A 27 13.93 14.58 3.62
N PRO A 28 13.69 15.01 2.37
CA PRO A 28 13.72 14.12 1.21
C PRO A 28 15.03 13.34 1.11
N GLU A 29 16.16 14.00 1.35
CA GLU A 29 17.49 13.41 1.25
C GLU A 29 17.73 12.35 2.34
N GLU A 30 17.28 12.59 3.58
CA GLU A 30 17.33 11.59 4.65
C GLU A 30 16.47 10.36 4.31
N LEU A 31 15.27 10.57 3.76
CA LEU A 31 14.35 9.47 3.39
C LEU A 31 14.89 8.66 2.21
N MET A 32 15.43 9.31 1.18
CA MET A 32 16.07 8.66 0.04
C MET A 32 17.28 7.82 0.48
N ALA A 33 18.10 8.33 1.41
CA ALA A 33 19.22 7.58 1.97
C ALA A 33 18.77 6.36 2.80
N ASP A 34 17.69 6.50 3.57
CA ASP A 34 17.12 5.39 4.32
C ASP A 34 16.51 4.32 3.39
N ILE A 35 15.91 4.72 2.26
CA ILE A 35 15.43 3.80 1.21
C ILE A 35 16.62 3.06 0.57
N ASP A 36 17.72 3.76 0.28
CA ASP A 36 18.93 3.12 -0.24
C ASP A 36 19.46 2.02 0.69
N GLU A 37 19.38 2.25 1.99
CA GLU A 37 19.79 1.25 2.96
C GLU A 37 18.86 0.02 2.95
N VAL A 38 17.54 0.22 2.79
CA VAL A 38 16.60 -0.90 2.62
C VAL A 38 16.91 -1.69 1.35
N LEU A 39 17.16 -1.01 0.22
CA LEU A 39 17.37 -1.65 -1.08
C LEU A 39 18.63 -2.53 -1.13
N LYS A 40 19.65 -2.25 -0.31
CA LYS A 40 20.82 -3.13 -0.15
C LYS A 40 20.50 -4.45 0.57
N LEU A 41 19.39 -4.50 1.30
CA LEU A 41 19.06 -5.58 2.23
C LEU A 41 17.88 -6.44 1.75
N VAL A 42 17.19 -6.01 0.70
CA VAL A 42 16.03 -6.70 0.12
C VAL A 42 16.37 -7.14 -1.31
N PRO A 43 16.17 -8.43 -1.66
CA PRO A 43 16.52 -8.95 -2.98
C PRO A 43 15.55 -8.48 -4.07
N GLY A 44 16.04 -8.32 -5.30
CA GLY A 44 15.21 -8.06 -6.48
C GLY A 44 14.99 -6.58 -6.81
N LYS A 45 13.96 -6.32 -7.63
CA LYS A 45 13.58 -4.97 -8.07
C LYS A 45 12.24 -4.57 -7.47
N HIS A 46 12.10 -3.30 -7.13
CA HIS A 46 10.96 -2.79 -6.40
C HIS A 46 10.43 -1.49 -7.00
N LYS A 47 9.28 -1.07 -6.47
CA LYS A 47 8.75 0.27 -6.63
C LYS A 47 8.72 0.99 -5.29
N ILE A 48 8.67 2.32 -5.33
CA ILE A 48 8.38 3.15 -4.17
C ILE A 48 6.95 3.68 -4.32
N ASN A 49 6.14 3.50 -3.29
CA ASN A 49 4.80 4.07 -3.23
C ASN A 49 4.85 5.42 -2.48
N LEU A 50 4.58 6.52 -3.19
CA LEU A 50 4.69 7.87 -2.65
C LEU A 50 3.33 8.46 -2.32
N HIS A 51 3.25 9.22 -1.24
CA HIS A 51 2.13 10.11 -0.98
C HIS A 51 2.41 11.54 -1.46
N SER A 52 1.37 12.31 -1.77
CA SER A 52 1.51 13.68 -2.25
C SER A 52 2.20 14.61 -1.26
N ILE A 53 2.12 14.33 0.04
CA ILE A 53 2.82 15.09 1.10
C ILE A 53 4.35 14.94 1.06
N TYR A 54 4.89 14.03 0.24
CA TYR A 54 6.33 13.86 0.03
C TYR A 54 6.85 14.71 -1.16
N ALA A 55 6.06 15.68 -1.62
CA ALA A 55 6.50 16.68 -2.59
C ALA A 55 7.77 17.40 -2.12
N VAL A 56 8.74 17.59 -3.02
CA VAL A 56 9.96 18.36 -2.76
C VAL A 56 9.81 19.75 -3.36
N THR A 57 9.42 20.72 -2.53
CA THR A 57 9.12 22.10 -2.94
C THR A 57 10.24 23.09 -2.64
N ASN A 58 11.40 22.61 -2.15
CA ASN A 58 12.57 23.43 -1.79
C ASN A 58 12.24 24.61 -0.84
N GLY A 59 11.26 24.41 0.05
CA GLY A 59 10.86 25.42 1.04
C GLY A 59 9.69 26.31 0.59
N GLU A 60 9.23 26.21 -0.66
CA GLU A 60 8.02 26.90 -1.11
C GLU A 60 6.77 26.19 -0.59
N LYS A 61 5.82 26.94 -0.03
CA LYS A 61 4.53 26.39 0.37
C LYS A 61 3.67 26.21 -0.88
N VAL A 62 3.37 24.96 -1.23
CA VAL A 62 2.48 24.60 -2.33
C VAL A 62 1.22 23.94 -1.76
N GLU A 63 0.06 24.51 -2.07
CA GLU A 63 -1.22 23.90 -1.68
C GLU A 63 -1.44 22.58 -2.43
N ARG A 64 -2.06 21.58 -1.79
CA ARG A 64 -2.20 20.23 -2.36
C ARG A 64 -2.89 20.22 -3.72
N ASN A 65 -3.94 21.03 -3.90
CA ASN A 65 -4.66 21.19 -5.16
C ASN A 65 -3.89 22.00 -6.24
N LYS A 66 -2.61 22.31 -6.01
CA LYS A 66 -1.68 22.96 -6.94
C LYS A 66 -0.38 22.18 -7.13
N LEU A 67 -0.28 20.97 -6.58
CA LEU A 67 0.86 20.09 -6.83
C LEU A 67 0.97 19.74 -8.31
N LYS A 68 2.22 19.58 -8.77
CA LYS A 68 2.59 19.36 -10.16
C LYS A 68 3.75 18.36 -10.26
N PRO A 69 3.98 17.78 -11.45
CA PRO A 69 5.14 16.91 -11.72
C PRO A 69 6.50 17.45 -11.25
N GLU A 70 6.73 18.76 -11.37
CA GLU A 70 7.99 19.40 -10.99
C GLU A 70 8.37 19.20 -9.51
N HIS A 71 7.38 19.13 -8.62
CA HIS A 71 7.62 18.89 -7.18
C HIS A 71 8.03 17.45 -6.87
N PHE A 72 7.97 16.54 -7.85
CA PHE A 72 8.38 15.13 -7.71
C PHE A 72 9.55 14.78 -8.64
N LYS A 73 10.18 15.77 -9.27
CA LYS A 73 11.31 15.55 -10.17
C LYS A 73 12.46 14.80 -9.49
N LYS A 74 12.84 15.19 -8.27
CA LYS A 74 13.88 14.52 -7.49
C LYS A 74 13.57 13.04 -7.22
N TRP A 75 12.30 12.69 -6.99
CA TRP A 75 11.88 11.31 -6.82
C TRP A 75 12.03 10.49 -8.10
N VAL A 76 11.68 11.07 -9.25
CA VAL A 76 11.88 10.43 -10.55
C VAL A 76 13.37 10.26 -10.86
N GLU A 77 14.20 11.26 -10.60
CA GLU A 77 15.66 11.17 -10.76
C GLU A 77 16.23 10.05 -9.87
N PHE A 78 15.87 10.03 -8.59
CA PHE A 78 16.25 8.98 -7.64
C PHE A 78 15.84 7.58 -8.12
N ALA A 79 14.59 7.43 -8.60
CA ALA A 79 14.07 6.17 -9.11
C ALA A 79 14.78 5.71 -10.39
N LYS A 80 15.06 6.61 -11.35
CA LYS A 80 15.78 6.30 -12.59
C LYS A 80 17.17 5.76 -12.32
N GLU A 81 17.93 6.41 -11.45
CA GLU A 81 19.29 5.99 -11.09
C GLU A 81 19.34 4.56 -10.53
N ARG A 82 18.25 4.10 -9.93
CA ARG A 82 18.13 2.78 -9.26
C ARG A 82 17.29 1.78 -10.04
N GLY A 83 16.74 2.16 -11.19
CA GLY A 83 15.83 1.32 -11.97
C GLY A 83 14.54 0.95 -11.24
N LEU A 84 14.03 1.84 -10.38
CA LEU A 84 12.79 1.67 -9.62
C LEU A 84 11.59 2.23 -10.38
N GLY A 85 10.40 1.69 -10.10
CA GLY A 85 9.14 2.35 -10.44
C GLY A 85 8.61 3.22 -9.30
N LEU A 86 7.65 4.09 -9.62
CA LEU A 86 6.95 4.92 -8.64
C LEU A 86 5.44 4.72 -8.75
N ASP A 87 4.80 4.43 -7.63
CA ASP A 87 3.35 4.48 -7.44
C ASP A 87 2.99 5.69 -6.57
N PHE A 88 1.73 6.11 -6.56
CA PHE A 88 1.34 7.41 -6.04
C PHE A 88 -0.02 7.44 -5.35
N ASN A 89 -0.17 8.37 -4.41
CA ASN A 89 -1.39 8.54 -3.63
C ASN A 89 -1.64 10.04 -3.39
N PRO A 90 -2.81 10.61 -3.76
CA PRO A 90 -3.27 11.83 -3.12
C PRO A 90 -3.38 11.60 -1.60
N THR A 91 -2.88 12.54 -0.81
CA THR A 91 -3.07 12.56 0.64
C THR A 91 -4.29 13.38 1.03
N LEU A 92 -5.38 12.73 1.46
CA LEU A 92 -6.64 13.38 1.85
C LEU A 92 -6.83 13.47 3.38
N PHE A 93 -5.74 13.55 4.13
CA PHE A 93 -5.74 13.64 5.59
C PHE A 93 -4.70 14.66 6.09
N SER A 94 -4.71 14.99 7.38
CA SER A 94 -3.74 15.91 8.01
C SER A 94 -3.62 17.24 7.26
N HIS A 95 -4.76 17.91 7.09
CA HIS A 95 -4.85 19.18 6.36
C HIS A 95 -6.05 20.01 6.83
N PRO A 96 -5.98 21.35 6.86
CA PRO A 96 -7.10 22.21 7.26
C PRO A 96 -8.38 22.06 6.41
N MET A 97 -8.25 21.58 5.17
CA MET A 97 -9.39 21.28 4.30
C MET A 97 -10.06 19.94 4.60
N VAL A 98 -9.57 19.17 5.58
CA VAL A 98 -10.34 18.08 6.17
C VAL A 98 -11.25 18.71 7.21
N VAL A 99 -12.50 18.96 6.82
CA VAL A 99 -13.48 19.67 7.66
C VAL A 99 -14.46 18.64 8.20
N ASP A 100 -14.69 18.65 9.52
CA ASP A 100 -15.60 17.73 10.21
C ASP A 100 -15.35 16.23 9.90
N GLY A 101 -14.09 15.88 9.63
CA GLY A 101 -13.70 14.50 9.27
C GLY A 101 -14.04 14.08 7.84
N LEU A 102 -14.43 15.02 6.96
CA LEU A 102 -14.82 14.73 5.58
C LEU A 102 -13.98 15.51 4.55
N THR A 103 -13.88 14.93 3.36
CA THR A 103 -13.14 15.45 2.20
C THR A 103 -14.02 15.42 0.94
N LEU A 104 -13.89 14.39 0.11
CA LEU A 104 -14.63 14.19 -1.14
C LEU A 104 -16.14 14.02 -0.92
N SER A 105 -16.57 13.70 0.30
CA SER A 105 -17.98 13.58 0.68
C SER A 105 -18.49 14.74 1.55
N HIS A 106 -17.70 15.77 1.77
CA HIS A 106 -18.06 16.93 2.59
C HIS A 106 -19.31 17.65 2.00
N PRO A 107 -20.26 18.17 2.80
CA PRO A 107 -21.45 18.87 2.29
C PRO A 107 -21.13 20.22 1.61
N ASP A 108 -20.14 20.96 2.07
CA ASP A 108 -19.64 22.18 1.41
C ASP A 108 -18.90 21.81 0.11
N LYS A 109 -19.37 22.38 -1.01
CA LYS A 109 -18.77 22.20 -2.34
C LYS A 109 -17.34 22.74 -2.40
N LYS A 110 -17.00 23.82 -1.70
CA LYS A 110 -15.63 24.38 -1.72
C LYS A 110 -14.60 23.40 -1.17
N VAL A 111 -14.98 22.64 -0.13
CA VAL A 111 -14.14 21.58 0.43
C VAL A 111 -13.98 20.44 -0.58
N ARG A 112 -15.08 19.98 -1.19
CA ARG A 112 -15.02 18.94 -2.23
C ARG A 112 -14.18 19.36 -3.43
N ASP A 113 -14.39 20.56 -3.94
CA ASP A 113 -13.67 21.09 -5.11
C ASP A 113 -12.16 21.13 -4.85
N PHE A 114 -11.73 21.48 -3.64
CA PHE A 114 -10.30 21.42 -3.27
C PHE A 114 -9.74 20.01 -3.40
N TRP A 115 -10.42 19.01 -2.85
CA TRP A 115 -9.97 17.62 -2.85
C TRP A 115 -10.08 16.95 -4.23
N ILE A 116 -11.12 17.27 -5.00
CA ILE A 116 -11.28 16.84 -6.39
C ILE A 116 -10.10 17.34 -7.23
N GLU A 117 -9.75 18.63 -7.14
CA GLU A 117 -8.63 19.20 -7.87
C GLU A 117 -7.28 18.62 -7.42
N HIS A 118 -7.12 18.34 -6.12
CA HIS A 118 -5.93 17.64 -5.60
C HIS A 118 -5.78 16.22 -6.15
N CYS A 119 -6.85 15.42 -6.18
CA CYS A 119 -6.82 14.10 -6.79
C CYS A 119 -6.48 14.18 -8.28
N LYS A 120 -7.06 15.13 -9.04
CA LYS A 120 -6.72 15.37 -10.45
C LYS A 120 -5.25 15.76 -10.64
N CYS A 121 -4.69 16.61 -9.79
CA CYS A 121 -3.25 16.91 -9.78
C CYS A 121 -2.41 15.64 -9.59
N CYS A 122 -2.80 14.78 -8.64
CA CYS A 122 -2.06 13.55 -8.35
C CYS A 122 -2.10 12.54 -9.49
N ARG A 123 -3.25 12.40 -10.18
CA ARG A 123 -3.34 11.56 -11.38
C ARG A 123 -2.39 12.02 -12.48
N LYS A 124 -2.20 13.33 -12.65
CA LYS A 124 -1.21 13.88 -13.61
C LYS A 124 0.24 13.65 -13.18
N ILE A 125 0.52 13.65 -11.88
CA ILE A 125 1.84 13.30 -11.35
C ILE A 125 2.13 11.81 -11.55
N ALA A 126 1.17 10.92 -11.29
CA ALA A 126 1.31 9.49 -11.56
C ALA A 126 1.50 9.20 -13.06
N GLU A 127 0.76 9.89 -13.94
CA GLU A 127 0.98 9.82 -15.39
C GLU A 127 2.39 10.28 -15.79
N TYR A 128 2.93 11.31 -15.13
CA TYR A 128 4.32 11.75 -15.30
C TYR A 128 5.32 10.69 -14.86
N PHE A 129 5.11 10.05 -13.70
CA PHE A 129 5.96 8.94 -13.24
C PHE A 129 6.03 7.83 -14.26
N GLY A 130 4.87 7.37 -14.76
CA GLY A 130 4.88 6.25 -15.68
C GLY A 130 5.53 6.55 -17.02
N ARG A 131 5.41 7.79 -17.49
CA ARG A 131 6.07 8.27 -18.71
C ARG A 131 7.59 8.32 -18.54
N GLU A 132 8.07 8.89 -17.44
CA GLU A 132 9.49 9.07 -17.19
C GLU A 132 10.21 7.76 -16.87
N LEU A 133 9.53 6.81 -16.24
CA LEU A 133 10.11 5.54 -15.77
C LEU A 133 9.82 4.36 -16.70
N GLY A 134 9.00 4.56 -17.74
CA GLY A 134 8.68 3.54 -18.74
C GLY A 134 7.83 2.38 -18.20
N GLN A 135 7.14 2.57 -17.07
CA GLN A 135 6.29 1.55 -16.44
C GLN A 135 5.06 2.22 -15.78
N PRO A 136 3.86 1.62 -15.80
CA PRO A 136 2.67 2.26 -15.23
C PRO A 136 2.82 2.57 -13.75
N SER A 137 2.34 3.74 -13.33
CA SER A 137 2.21 4.16 -11.93
C SER A 137 0.78 3.87 -11.45
N LEU A 138 0.63 3.17 -10.33
CA LEU A 138 -0.66 3.04 -9.66
C LEU A 138 -0.96 4.34 -8.90
N CYS A 139 -2.10 4.98 -9.15
CA CYS A 139 -2.58 6.15 -8.42
C CYS A 139 -3.77 5.72 -7.54
N ASN A 140 -3.53 5.52 -6.24
CA ASN A 140 -4.53 5.00 -5.33
C ASN A 140 -5.23 6.10 -4.51
N ILE A 141 -6.57 6.08 -4.50
CA ILE A 141 -7.38 7.03 -3.73
C ILE A 141 -7.96 6.35 -2.48
N TRP A 142 -7.42 6.74 -1.34
CA TRP A 142 -7.96 6.48 0.00
C TRP A 142 -8.40 7.78 0.67
N ILE A 143 -9.53 7.77 1.40
CA ILE A 143 -10.04 8.94 2.12
C ILE A 143 -10.47 8.58 3.55
N PRO A 144 -10.38 9.52 4.50
CA PRO A 144 -10.76 9.28 5.89
C PRO A 144 -12.27 9.48 6.16
N ASP A 145 -13.05 9.79 5.13
CA ASP A 145 -14.42 10.28 5.25
C ASP A 145 -15.33 9.29 6.01
N GLY A 146 -15.83 9.73 7.16
CA GLY A 146 -16.69 8.92 8.01
C GLY A 146 -17.24 9.69 9.20
N TYR A 147 -17.91 8.98 10.10
CA TYR A 147 -18.46 9.53 11.33
C TYR A 147 -18.13 8.67 12.53
N LYS A 148 -17.70 9.33 13.60
CA LYS A 148 -17.46 8.72 14.92
C LYS A 148 -18.69 8.00 15.47
N ASN A 149 -19.86 8.65 15.36
CA ASN A 149 -21.14 8.17 15.90
C ASN A 149 -22.12 7.80 14.78
N ILE A 150 -23.18 7.07 15.13
CA ILE A 150 -24.20 6.58 14.20
C ILE A 150 -24.80 7.76 13.41
N PRO A 151 -24.65 7.79 12.07
CA PRO A 151 -25.18 8.88 11.26
C PRO A 151 -26.67 8.72 10.98
N ALA A 152 -27.37 9.85 10.84
CA ALA A 152 -28.76 9.91 10.41
C ALA A 152 -28.93 9.62 8.91
N ASP A 153 -27.90 9.85 8.10
CA ASP A 153 -27.90 9.63 6.65
C ASP A 153 -26.56 9.04 6.19
N ARG A 154 -26.61 7.82 5.64
CA ARG A 154 -25.45 7.16 5.01
C ARG A 154 -25.44 7.32 3.48
N LEU A 155 -26.56 7.68 2.87
CA LEU A 155 -26.67 7.80 1.42
C LEU A 155 -26.13 9.14 0.92
N GLY A 156 -26.42 10.24 1.61
CA GLY A 156 -26.00 11.59 1.22
C GLY A 156 -24.48 11.73 1.01
N PRO A 157 -23.64 11.36 2.00
CA PRO A 157 -22.19 11.37 1.84
C PRO A 157 -21.69 10.46 0.71
N ARG A 158 -22.24 9.24 0.57
CA ARG A 158 -21.88 8.31 -0.52
C ARG A 158 -22.24 8.85 -1.90
N ARG A 159 -23.38 9.53 -2.04
CA ARG A 159 -23.76 10.20 -3.28
C ARG A 159 -22.75 11.27 -3.67
N ARG A 160 -22.36 12.13 -2.71
CA ARG A 160 -21.33 13.16 -2.94
C ARG A 160 -19.97 12.56 -3.27
N LEU A 161 -19.55 11.50 -2.58
CA LEU A 161 -18.33 10.78 -2.90
C LEU A 161 -18.36 10.27 -4.34
N LYS A 162 -19.47 9.63 -4.76
CA LYS A 162 -19.62 9.15 -6.14
C LYS A 162 -19.50 10.30 -7.14
N GLU A 163 -20.20 11.41 -6.94
CA GLU A 163 -20.13 12.60 -7.80
C GLU A 163 -18.69 13.16 -7.88
N SER A 164 -18.00 13.25 -6.74
CA SER A 164 -16.61 13.70 -6.67
C SER A 164 -15.67 12.77 -7.43
N LEU A 165 -15.82 11.44 -7.28
CA LEU A 165 -15.01 10.45 -8.01
C LEU A 165 -15.30 10.49 -9.51
N ASP A 166 -16.57 10.64 -9.91
CA ASP A 166 -16.94 10.78 -11.33
C ASP A 166 -16.21 11.99 -11.93
N GLU A 167 -16.17 13.11 -11.20
CA GLU A 167 -15.46 14.32 -11.63
C GLU A 167 -13.95 14.12 -11.68
N ILE A 168 -13.35 13.47 -10.67
CA ILE A 168 -11.92 13.14 -10.64
C ILE A 168 -11.54 12.29 -11.86
N PHE A 169 -12.30 11.23 -12.14
CA PHE A 169 -11.99 10.28 -13.20
C PHE A 169 -12.40 10.74 -14.60
N SER A 170 -13.23 11.79 -14.70
CA SER A 170 -13.50 12.47 -15.98
C SER A 170 -12.27 13.14 -16.60
N GLN A 171 -11.26 13.48 -15.77
CA GLN A 171 -10.00 14.03 -16.27
C GLN A 171 -9.27 12.98 -17.11
N PRO A 172 -8.96 13.27 -18.39
CA PRO A 172 -8.28 12.32 -19.25
C PRO A 172 -6.83 12.14 -18.81
N VAL A 173 -6.38 10.89 -18.77
CA VAL A 173 -4.99 10.46 -18.53
C VAL A 173 -4.65 9.32 -19.46
N ASP A 174 -3.37 9.19 -19.82
CA ASP A 174 -2.91 8.07 -20.62
C ASP A 174 -2.77 6.80 -19.77
N LYS A 175 -3.71 5.86 -19.97
CA LYS A 175 -3.78 4.58 -19.23
C LYS A 175 -2.57 3.66 -19.46
N ARG A 176 -1.70 3.97 -20.42
CA ARG A 176 -0.40 3.28 -20.56
C ARG A 176 0.57 3.63 -19.44
N TYR A 177 0.41 4.80 -18.81
CA TYR A 177 1.33 5.32 -17.80
C TYR A 177 0.71 5.42 -16.40
N VAL A 178 -0.61 5.42 -16.27
CA VAL A 178 -1.29 5.47 -14.98
C VAL A 178 -2.43 4.47 -14.89
N THR A 179 -2.48 3.75 -13.78
CA THR A 179 -3.62 2.92 -13.38
C THR A 179 -4.26 3.57 -12.17
N ASP A 180 -5.57 3.80 -12.21
CA ASP A 180 -6.29 4.42 -11.09
C ASP A 180 -6.89 3.33 -10.20
N SER A 181 -6.72 3.46 -8.88
CA SER A 181 -7.41 2.62 -7.90
C SER A 181 -8.16 3.41 -6.84
N VAL A 182 -9.10 2.71 -6.21
CA VAL A 182 -9.83 3.18 -5.04
C VAL A 182 -9.70 2.16 -3.92
N GLU A 183 -9.68 2.64 -2.68
CA GLU A 183 -9.40 1.83 -1.50
C GLU A 183 -10.47 2.03 -0.43
N SER A 184 -11.06 0.94 0.03
CA SER A 184 -12.06 0.96 1.11
C SER A 184 -11.43 0.85 2.47
N LYS A 185 -12.18 1.28 3.49
CA LYS A 185 -11.86 1.01 4.89
C LYS A 185 -13.10 0.60 5.67
N PHE A 186 -12.96 -0.35 6.59
CA PHE A 186 -14.02 -0.73 7.51
C PHE A 186 -14.27 0.40 8.53
N PHE A 187 -13.25 0.78 9.31
CA PHE A 187 -13.30 1.92 10.23
C PHE A 187 -11.91 2.50 10.49
N GLY A 188 -11.87 3.65 11.18
CA GLY A 188 -10.65 4.25 11.72
C GLY A 188 -10.95 5.00 13.02
N MET A 189 -9.91 5.39 13.76
CA MET A 189 -10.07 6.13 15.01
C MET A 189 -10.71 7.51 14.79
N GLY A 190 -11.83 7.78 15.45
CA GLY A 190 -12.66 8.97 15.23
C GLY A 190 -13.66 8.85 14.07
N VAL A 191 -13.70 7.71 13.36
CA VAL A 191 -14.67 7.39 12.29
C VAL A 191 -15.23 5.97 12.45
N GLU A 192 -15.45 5.55 13.70
CA GLU A 192 -15.72 4.16 14.08
C GLU A 192 -17.09 3.64 13.62
N SER A 193 -18.12 4.51 13.60
CA SER A 193 -19.51 4.07 13.36
C SER A 193 -19.89 3.97 11.89
N TYR A 194 -19.12 4.61 11.00
CA TYR A 194 -19.45 4.69 9.58
C TYR A 194 -18.29 5.24 8.75
N THR A 195 -17.91 4.47 7.72
CA THR A 195 -17.03 4.91 6.63
C THR A 195 -17.83 5.16 5.36
N VAL A 196 -17.61 6.31 4.71
CA VAL A 196 -18.30 6.67 3.46
C VAL A 196 -17.90 5.71 2.34
N GLY A 197 -16.59 5.59 2.12
CA GLY A 197 -15.98 4.68 1.15
C GLY A 197 -15.86 3.24 1.68
N SER A 198 -17.00 2.58 1.88
CA SER A 198 -17.04 1.19 2.35
C SER A 198 -16.62 0.18 1.26
N HIS A 199 -16.41 -1.07 1.65
CA HIS A 199 -16.09 -2.19 0.75
C HIS A 199 -17.08 -2.27 -0.42
N GLU A 200 -18.39 -2.33 -0.14
CA GLU A 200 -19.41 -2.46 -1.17
C GLU A 200 -19.48 -1.23 -2.07
N PHE A 201 -19.22 -0.03 -1.52
CA PHE A 201 -19.20 1.19 -2.31
C PHE A 201 -18.10 1.12 -3.36
N TYR A 202 -16.86 0.84 -2.95
CA TYR A 202 -15.72 0.85 -3.86
C TYR A 202 -15.65 -0.37 -4.76
N MET A 203 -16.07 -1.55 -4.31
CA MET A 203 -16.21 -2.73 -5.17
C MET A 203 -17.17 -2.44 -6.33
N ASN A 204 -18.36 -1.89 -6.04
CA ASN A 204 -19.33 -1.54 -7.07
C ASN A 204 -18.85 -0.36 -7.95
N TYR A 205 -18.20 0.64 -7.35
CA TYR A 205 -17.71 1.79 -8.08
C TYR A 205 -16.58 1.40 -9.04
N ALA A 206 -15.62 0.60 -8.59
CA ALA A 206 -14.52 0.10 -9.41
C ALA A 206 -15.03 -0.74 -10.58
N ALA A 207 -15.93 -1.70 -10.31
CA ALA A 207 -16.52 -2.56 -11.33
C ALA A 207 -17.30 -1.77 -12.40
N LYS A 208 -18.06 -0.75 -12.00
CA LYS A 208 -18.85 0.06 -12.96
C LYS A 208 -18.04 1.05 -13.77
N ASN A 209 -16.88 1.46 -13.29
CA ASN A 209 -16.06 2.51 -13.90
C ASN A 209 -14.73 2.00 -14.47
N ASN A 210 -14.54 0.68 -14.53
CA ASN A 210 -13.31 0.03 -15.00
C ASN A 210 -12.06 0.59 -14.29
N LEU A 211 -12.13 0.66 -12.96
CA LEU A 211 -11.02 1.04 -12.11
C LEU A 211 -10.48 -0.18 -11.37
N MET A 212 -9.23 -0.11 -10.94
CA MET A 212 -8.67 -1.12 -10.07
C MET A 212 -9.25 -0.94 -8.65
N TYR A 213 -9.58 -2.04 -8.00
CA TYR A 213 -9.89 -2.02 -6.58
C TYR A 213 -8.63 -2.39 -5.80
N LEU A 214 -8.30 -1.59 -4.78
CA LEU A 214 -7.21 -1.90 -3.85
C LEU A 214 -7.79 -2.56 -2.59
N LEU A 215 -7.30 -3.75 -2.27
CA LEU A 215 -7.63 -4.45 -1.03
C LEU A 215 -6.49 -4.28 -0.04
N ASP A 216 -6.78 -3.67 1.10
CA ASP A 216 -5.85 -3.56 2.21
C ASP A 216 -6.19 -4.60 3.27
N MET A 217 -5.20 -5.37 3.72
CA MET A 217 -5.38 -6.46 4.68
C MET A 217 -5.86 -6.02 6.06
N GLY A 218 -5.64 -4.77 6.46
CA GLY A 218 -6.08 -4.20 7.74
C GLY A 218 -7.46 -3.56 7.71
N HIS A 219 -8.05 -3.43 6.52
CA HIS A 219 -9.23 -2.59 6.29
C HIS A 219 -10.59 -3.32 6.35
N PHE A 220 -10.62 -4.54 6.89
CA PHE A 220 -11.80 -5.41 6.87
C PHE A 220 -12.30 -5.78 8.28
N HIS A 221 -13.41 -6.51 8.37
CA HIS A 221 -13.96 -6.94 9.66
C HIS A 221 -13.03 -7.92 10.37
N PRO A 222 -13.17 -8.09 11.70
CA PRO A 222 -12.51 -9.19 12.41
C PRO A 222 -12.80 -10.53 11.73
N SER A 223 -11.76 -11.33 11.52
CA SER A 223 -11.80 -12.64 10.83
C SER A 223 -12.09 -12.59 9.32
N GLU A 224 -12.31 -11.42 8.73
CA GLU A 224 -12.41 -11.28 7.27
C GLU A 224 -11.00 -11.31 6.67
N THR A 225 -10.77 -12.16 5.67
CA THR A 225 -9.47 -12.34 5.03
C THR A 225 -9.46 -11.76 3.61
N VAL A 226 -8.31 -11.25 3.17
CA VAL A 226 -8.15 -10.72 1.81
C VAL A 226 -7.77 -11.83 0.84
N SER A 227 -7.10 -12.88 1.32
CA SER A 227 -6.81 -14.09 0.55
C SER A 227 -8.07 -14.62 -0.17
N ASP A 228 -9.19 -14.79 0.54
CA ASP A 228 -10.48 -15.26 -0.01
C ASP A 228 -11.08 -14.35 -1.11
N LYS A 229 -10.73 -13.06 -1.10
CA LYS A 229 -11.28 -12.09 -2.04
C LYS A 229 -10.60 -12.13 -3.40
N ILE A 230 -9.35 -12.59 -3.49
CA ILE A 230 -8.51 -12.47 -4.69
C ILE A 230 -9.13 -13.17 -5.89
N SER A 231 -9.45 -14.47 -5.78
CA SER A 231 -10.05 -15.23 -6.88
C SER A 231 -11.37 -14.63 -7.34
N SER A 232 -12.22 -14.21 -6.39
CA SER A 232 -13.47 -13.52 -6.70
C SER A 232 -13.25 -12.24 -7.49
N MET A 233 -12.30 -11.40 -7.07
CA MET A 233 -11.98 -10.15 -7.76
C MET A 233 -11.40 -10.39 -9.16
N LEU A 234 -10.54 -11.39 -9.32
CA LEU A 234 -9.89 -11.71 -10.61
C LEU A 234 -10.85 -12.27 -11.66
N LEU A 235 -12.07 -12.65 -11.30
CA LEU A 235 -13.14 -13.00 -12.26
C LEU A 235 -13.77 -11.77 -12.92
N PHE A 236 -13.77 -10.63 -12.24
CA PHE A 236 -14.44 -9.40 -12.69
C PHE A 236 -13.47 -8.27 -13.08
N SER A 237 -12.19 -8.43 -12.73
CA SER A 237 -11.14 -7.45 -13.00
C SER A 237 -9.90 -8.12 -13.58
N ASP A 238 -9.32 -7.52 -14.62
CA ASP A 238 -8.07 -8.00 -15.22
C ASP A 238 -6.90 -7.94 -14.23
N LYS A 239 -6.89 -6.91 -13.38
CA LYS A 239 -5.85 -6.66 -12.38
C LYS A 239 -6.44 -6.23 -11.04
N LEU A 240 -5.68 -6.44 -9.98
CA LEU A 240 -6.01 -6.09 -8.59
C LEU A 240 -4.81 -5.38 -7.96
N ALA A 241 -5.04 -4.46 -7.01
CA ALA A 241 -3.99 -3.93 -6.15
C ALA A 241 -4.17 -4.41 -4.72
N LEU A 242 -3.06 -4.58 -4.01
CA LEU A 242 -3.03 -4.96 -2.60
C LEU A 242 -2.23 -3.95 -1.80
N HIS A 243 -2.71 -3.64 -0.60
CA HIS A 243 -1.87 -3.19 0.49
C HIS A 243 -1.77 -4.30 1.51
N VAL A 244 -0.54 -4.78 1.71
CA VAL A 244 -0.23 -5.87 2.62
C VAL A 244 0.28 -5.27 3.92
N THR A 245 -0.46 -5.57 4.99
CA THR A 245 -0.22 -5.09 6.35
C THR A 245 -0.53 -6.19 7.36
N HIS A 246 -0.12 -6.02 8.62
CA HIS A 246 -0.47 -6.92 9.71
C HIS A 246 -1.39 -6.19 10.71
N PRO A 247 -2.72 -6.37 10.64
CA PRO A 247 -3.63 -5.75 11.60
C PRO A 247 -3.61 -6.46 12.95
N VAL A 248 -3.57 -5.69 14.02
CA VAL A 248 -3.64 -6.17 15.40
C VAL A 248 -4.86 -5.54 16.08
N HIS A 249 -5.98 -6.25 16.03
CA HIS A 249 -7.31 -5.88 16.54
C HIS A 249 -8.02 -4.70 15.84
N TRP A 250 -7.27 -3.84 15.17
CA TRP A 250 -7.75 -2.75 14.33
C TRP A 250 -6.75 -2.58 13.18
N ASP A 251 -7.03 -1.62 12.30
CA ASP A 251 -6.08 -1.21 11.27
C ASP A 251 -4.88 -0.48 11.89
N SER A 252 -3.97 -1.27 12.44
CA SER A 252 -2.89 -0.81 13.32
C SER A 252 -1.54 -0.68 12.62
N ASP A 253 -1.49 -0.96 11.32
CA ASP A 253 -0.31 -0.75 10.47
C ASP A 253 0.98 -1.38 11.02
N HIS A 254 0.90 -2.60 11.56
CA HIS A 254 2.09 -3.30 12.01
C HIS A 254 2.84 -3.91 10.82
N VAL A 255 4.14 -4.11 11.03
CA VAL A 255 5.01 -4.72 10.04
C VAL A 255 4.51 -6.10 9.64
N VAL A 256 4.46 -6.33 8.33
CA VAL A 256 4.07 -7.61 7.73
C VAL A 256 4.92 -8.77 8.26
N LEU A 257 4.26 -9.79 8.79
CA LEU A 257 4.87 -10.99 9.33
C LEU A 257 4.72 -12.16 8.36
N PHE A 258 5.60 -13.15 8.44
CA PHE A 258 5.44 -14.43 7.73
C PHE A 258 4.41 -15.32 8.46
N ASP A 259 3.19 -14.83 8.57
CA ASP A 259 2.06 -15.47 9.25
C ASP A 259 1.19 -16.27 8.28
N ASP A 260 0.07 -16.80 8.77
CA ASP A 260 -0.78 -17.69 7.97
C ASP A 260 -1.55 -16.94 6.89
N GLU A 261 -2.11 -15.75 7.19
CA GLU A 261 -2.83 -14.98 6.17
C GLU A 261 -1.89 -14.49 5.06
N LEU A 262 -0.64 -14.10 5.35
CA LEU A 262 0.32 -13.75 4.30
C LEU A 262 0.65 -14.95 3.39
N LYS A 263 0.77 -16.15 3.98
CA LYS A 263 0.98 -17.40 3.23
C LYS A 263 -0.24 -17.71 2.37
N GLU A 264 -1.46 -17.64 2.90
CA GLU A 264 -2.68 -17.88 2.13
C GLU A 264 -2.88 -16.86 1.01
N LEU A 265 -2.63 -15.56 1.28
CA LEU A 265 -2.63 -14.50 0.26
C LEU A 265 -1.68 -14.86 -0.89
N SER A 266 -0.45 -15.25 -0.57
CA SER A 266 0.57 -15.58 -1.58
C SER A 266 0.23 -16.86 -2.35
N LYS A 267 -0.30 -17.89 -1.67
CA LYS A 267 -0.82 -19.10 -2.31
C LYS A 267 -1.90 -18.75 -3.31
N GLU A 268 -2.86 -17.91 -2.93
CA GLU A 268 -3.96 -17.54 -3.81
C GLU A 268 -3.49 -16.78 -5.05
N ILE A 269 -2.54 -15.84 -4.91
CA ILE A 269 -1.93 -15.13 -6.05
C ILE A 269 -1.27 -16.12 -7.01
N VAL A 270 -0.50 -17.10 -6.50
CA VAL A 270 0.20 -18.09 -7.33
C VAL A 270 -0.78 -19.07 -7.96
N CYS A 271 -1.72 -19.63 -7.19
CA CYS A 271 -2.72 -20.60 -7.65
C CYS A 271 -3.66 -20.00 -8.70
N CYS A 272 -3.99 -18.71 -8.60
CA CYS A 272 -4.75 -17.98 -9.63
C CYS A 272 -3.94 -17.65 -10.89
N GLY A 273 -2.64 -17.97 -10.93
CA GLY A 273 -1.74 -17.58 -12.02
C GLY A 273 -1.66 -16.05 -12.17
N ALA A 274 -1.65 -15.32 -11.06
CA ALA A 274 -1.94 -13.89 -11.02
C ALA A 274 -0.74 -13.00 -10.65
N LEU A 275 0.49 -13.52 -10.73
CA LEU A 275 1.72 -12.78 -10.38
C LEU A 275 1.94 -11.52 -11.24
N ASP A 276 1.41 -11.47 -12.45
CA ASP A 276 1.43 -10.32 -13.36
C ASP A 276 0.14 -9.47 -13.33
N ARG A 277 -0.87 -9.96 -12.61
CA ARG A 277 -2.21 -9.35 -12.48
C ARG A 277 -2.41 -8.64 -11.14
N VAL A 278 -1.72 -9.08 -10.09
CA VAL A 278 -1.82 -8.50 -8.74
C VAL A 278 -0.64 -7.58 -8.48
N ILE A 279 -0.93 -6.29 -8.26
CA ILE A 279 0.05 -5.27 -7.87
C ILE A 279 0.17 -5.28 -6.35
N ILE A 280 1.31 -5.73 -5.82
CA ILE A 280 1.55 -5.87 -4.39
C ILE A 280 2.24 -4.62 -3.85
N GLY A 281 1.55 -3.86 -2.99
CA GLY A 281 2.10 -2.81 -2.15
C GLY A 281 2.15 -3.24 -0.68
N LEU A 282 3.03 -2.62 0.09
CA LEU A 282 3.07 -2.76 1.55
C LEU A 282 2.56 -1.46 2.16
N ASP A 283 1.69 -1.55 3.17
CA ASP A 283 1.19 -0.39 3.90
C ASP A 283 1.28 -0.64 5.40
N PHE A 284 2.33 -0.13 6.02
CA PHE A 284 2.51 -0.21 7.47
C PHE A 284 3.44 0.90 7.96
N PHE A 285 3.31 1.28 9.23
CA PHE A 285 4.11 2.34 9.85
C PHE A 285 4.30 2.16 11.35
N ASP A 286 5.08 1.16 11.73
CA ASP A 286 5.52 0.97 13.12
C ASP A 286 6.65 1.95 13.49
N ALA A 287 6.33 2.94 14.32
CA ALA A 287 7.30 3.91 14.85
C ALA A 287 7.89 3.49 16.20
N SER A 288 7.61 2.29 16.68
CA SER A 288 8.18 1.75 17.93
C SER A 288 9.52 1.05 17.73
N ILE A 289 9.89 0.76 16.48
CA ILE A 289 11.13 0.09 16.09
C ILE A 289 11.93 0.89 15.04
N ASN A 290 13.11 0.39 14.69
CA ASN A 290 13.91 0.94 13.59
C ASN A 290 13.14 0.80 12.26
N ARG A 291 12.90 1.92 11.58
CA ARG A 291 12.08 2.00 10.36
C ARG A 291 12.70 1.28 9.15
N ILE A 292 14.02 1.21 9.09
CA ILE A 292 14.72 0.41 8.06
C ILE A 292 14.50 -1.07 8.34
N ALA A 293 14.63 -1.49 9.61
CA ALA A 293 14.31 -2.87 9.98
C ALA A 293 12.84 -3.22 9.67
N ALA A 294 11.90 -2.32 9.94
CA ALA A 294 10.50 -2.51 9.60
C ALA A 294 10.30 -2.81 8.10
N TRP A 295 10.85 -1.99 7.21
CA TRP A 295 10.76 -2.22 5.76
C TRP A 295 11.48 -3.49 5.30
N VAL A 296 12.67 -3.78 5.82
CA VAL A 296 13.42 -4.99 5.48
C VAL A 296 12.64 -6.24 5.90
N ILE A 297 12.06 -6.26 7.10
CA ILE A 297 11.26 -7.37 7.62
C ILE A 297 10.02 -7.57 6.74
N GLY A 298 9.21 -6.53 6.56
CA GLY A 298 7.94 -6.64 5.84
C GLY A 298 8.14 -7.06 4.38
N THR A 299 9.09 -6.44 3.68
CA THR A 299 9.36 -6.74 2.27
C THR A 299 9.91 -8.15 2.09
N ARG A 300 10.88 -8.56 2.92
CA ARG A 300 11.42 -9.92 2.86
C ARG A 300 10.36 -10.97 3.22
N ASN A 301 9.44 -10.68 4.14
CA ASN A 301 8.38 -11.62 4.50
C ASN A 301 7.36 -11.80 3.37
N MET A 302 6.97 -10.74 2.68
CA MET A 302 6.15 -10.84 1.47
C MET A 302 6.83 -11.72 0.41
N GLN A 303 8.12 -11.50 0.17
CA GLN A 303 8.89 -12.31 -0.79
C GLN A 303 9.04 -13.78 -0.37
N LYS A 304 9.25 -14.04 0.92
CA LYS A 304 9.28 -15.41 1.45
C LYS A 304 7.94 -16.11 1.24
N ALA A 305 6.82 -15.41 1.43
CA ALA A 305 5.49 -15.98 1.22
C ALA A 305 5.20 -16.28 -0.25
N LEU A 306 5.60 -15.41 -1.17
CA LEU A 306 5.55 -15.70 -2.61
C LEU A 306 6.43 -16.89 -2.99
N LEU A 307 7.67 -16.94 -2.50
CA LEU A 307 8.58 -18.07 -2.74
C LEU A 307 8.00 -19.37 -2.17
N TYR A 308 7.45 -19.32 -0.96
CA TYR A 308 6.80 -20.46 -0.32
C TYR A 308 5.66 -21.00 -1.19
N ALA A 309 4.78 -20.13 -1.68
CA ALA A 309 3.69 -20.49 -2.59
C ALA A 309 4.16 -21.03 -3.96
N LEU A 310 5.25 -20.47 -4.51
CA LEU A 310 5.86 -20.93 -5.77
C LEU A 310 6.49 -22.31 -5.67
N LEU A 311 6.91 -22.73 -4.48
CA LEU A 311 7.51 -24.04 -4.22
C LEU A 311 6.46 -25.13 -3.93
N MET A 312 5.18 -24.77 -3.79
CA MET A 312 4.11 -25.74 -3.57
C MET A 312 3.75 -26.48 -4.87
N PRO A 313 3.41 -27.78 -4.79
CA PRO A 313 2.96 -28.57 -5.93
C PRO A 313 1.48 -28.28 -6.25
N ASN A 314 1.17 -27.01 -6.59
CA ASN A 314 -0.19 -26.49 -6.67
C ASN A 314 -1.10 -27.29 -7.61
N ASP A 315 -0.61 -27.76 -8.76
CA ASP A 315 -1.39 -28.60 -9.68
C ASP A 315 -1.82 -29.93 -9.04
N LYS A 316 -0.94 -30.56 -8.25
CA LYS A 316 -1.24 -31.81 -7.56
C LYS A 316 -2.22 -31.58 -6.41
N LEU A 317 -2.07 -30.48 -5.66
CA LEU A 317 -3.00 -30.11 -4.59
C LEU A 317 -4.39 -29.81 -5.16
N LYS A 318 -4.45 -29.09 -6.29
CA LYS A 318 -5.69 -28.84 -7.02
C LYS A 318 -6.34 -30.14 -7.52
N GLN A 319 -5.55 -31.06 -8.08
CA GLN A 319 -6.07 -32.37 -8.49
C GLN A 319 -6.69 -33.12 -7.30
N MET A 320 -6.00 -33.18 -6.15
CA MET A 320 -6.54 -33.81 -4.94
C MET A 320 -7.85 -33.16 -4.48
N GLN A 321 -7.97 -31.83 -4.60
CA GLN A 321 -9.21 -31.10 -4.30
C GLN A 321 -10.33 -31.49 -5.26
N ASP A 322 -10.08 -31.49 -6.57
CA ASP A 322 -11.07 -31.80 -7.61
C ASP A 322 -11.56 -33.26 -7.52
N GLU A 323 -10.71 -34.16 -7.01
CA GLU A 323 -11.04 -35.57 -6.72
C GLU A 323 -11.69 -35.79 -5.34
N ALA A 324 -11.91 -34.72 -4.57
CA ALA A 324 -12.40 -34.75 -3.19
C ALA A 324 -11.54 -35.59 -2.23
N ASN A 325 -10.24 -35.77 -2.53
CA ASN A 325 -9.27 -36.45 -1.68
C ASN A 325 -8.75 -35.51 -0.59
N PHE A 326 -9.67 -35.09 0.30
CA PHE A 326 -9.38 -34.06 1.30
C PHE A 326 -8.41 -34.52 2.39
N GLY A 327 -8.34 -35.83 2.66
CA GLY A 327 -7.39 -36.39 3.62
C GLY A 327 -5.95 -36.21 3.16
N ASP A 328 -5.64 -36.62 1.93
CA ASP A 328 -4.30 -36.47 1.36
C ASP A 328 -3.96 -35.01 1.09
N LEU A 329 -4.94 -34.20 0.65
CA LEU A 329 -4.77 -32.76 0.45
C LEU A 329 -4.34 -32.08 1.75
N MET A 330 -5.03 -32.37 2.86
CA MET A 330 -4.70 -31.82 4.17
C MET A 330 -3.32 -32.29 4.64
N ALA A 331 -3.04 -33.59 4.55
CA ALA A 331 -1.76 -34.16 4.97
C ALA A 331 -0.59 -33.55 4.17
N ALA A 332 -0.70 -33.49 2.84
CA ALA A 332 0.32 -32.89 1.98
C ALA A 332 0.54 -31.40 2.29
N SER A 333 -0.54 -30.64 2.50
CA SER A 333 -0.46 -29.21 2.81
C SER A 333 0.27 -28.93 4.12
N GLU A 334 0.07 -29.76 5.15
CA GLU A 334 0.78 -29.64 6.42
C GLU A 334 2.25 -30.07 6.32
N GLU A 335 2.54 -31.19 5.65
CA GLU A 335 3.92 -31.66 5.47
C GLU A 335 4.79 -30.61 4.75
N LEU A 336 4.25 -29.94 3.73
CA LEU A 336 4.93 -28.88 2.98
C LEU A 336 5.39 -27.70 3.86
N LYS A 337 4.81 -27.48 5.04
CA LYS A 337 5.26 -26.42 5.98
C LYS A 337 6.64 -26.71 6.58
N SER A 338 7.06 -27.98 6.60
CA SER A 338 8.34 -28.43 7.14
C SER A 338 9.43 -28.61 6.07
N TYR A 339 9.09 -28.45 4.79
CA TYR A 339 10.03 -28.59 3.69
C TYR A 339 11.08 -27.46 3.73
N PRO A 340 12.29 -27.68 3.17
CA PRO A 340 13.42 -26.76 3.30
C PRO A 340 13.31 -25.52 2.39
N PHE A 341 12.17 -24.81 2.42
CA PHE A 341 12.00 -23.56 1.65
C PHE A 341 12.99 -22.48 2.10
N SER A 342 13.45 -22.54 3.35
CA SER A 342 14.46 -21.62 3.90
C SER A 342 15.78 -21.69 3.16
N ASP A 343 16.17 -22.88 2.68
CA ASP A 343 17.42 -23.06 1.94
C ASP A 343 17.32 -22.43 0.55
N VAL A 344 16.14 -22.51 -0.08
CA VAL A 344 15.85 -21.82 -1.35
C VAL A 344 15.84 -20.30 -1.15
N TRP A 345 15.27 -19.83 -0.04
CA TRP A 345 15.29 -18.40 0.32
C TRP A 345 16.71 -17.87 0.55
N ASP A 346 17.55 -18.63 1.25
CA ASP A 346 18.95 -18.26 1.47
C ASP A 346 19.70 -18.18 0.13
N TYR A 347 19.52 -19.16 -0.76
CA TYR A 347 20.08 -19.12 -2.11
C TYR A 347 19.56 -17.93 -2.94
N PHE A 348 18.27 -17.59 -2.84
CA PHE A 348 17.72 -16.41 -3.51
C PHE A 348 18.35 -15.11 -3.00
N CYS A 349 18.60 -15.00 -1.70
CA CYS A 349 19.31 -13.86 -1.12
C CYS A 349 20.76 -13.78 -1.62
N GLU A 350 21.50 -14.89 -1.57
CA GLU A 350 22.89 -14.94 -2.07
C GLU A 350 22.98 -14.57 -3.55
N SER A 351 22.07 -15.10 -4.37
CA SER A 351 22.00 -14.83 -5.81
C SER A 351 21.67 -13.37 -6.13
N ASN A 352 21.05 -12.65 -5.20
CA ASN A 352 20.77 -11.22 -5.30
C ASN A 352 21.80 -10.36 -4.55
N ASN A 353 22.88 -10.95 -4.03
CA ASN A 353 23.93 -10.26 -3.27
C ASN A 353 23.40 -9.51 -2.03
N VAL A 354 22.39 -10.05 -1.35
CA VAL A 354 21.86 -9.50 -0.09
C VAL A 354 22.09 -10.48 1.07
N PRO A 355 22.16 -10.01 2.33
CA PRO A 355 22.43 -10.90 3.46
C PRO A 355 21.37 -11.99 3.66
N ILE A 356 21.84 -13.21 3.93
CA ILE A 356 21.00 -14.34 4.32
C ILE A 356 20.52 -14.22 5.77
N ARG A 357 19.38 -14.85 6.07
CA ARG A 357 18.84 -14.98 7.44
C ARG A 357 18.85 -13.67 8.22
N GLY A 358 19.53 -13.63 9.37
CA GLY A 358 19.64 -12.47 10.25
C GLY A 358 20.85 -11.55 9.96
N GLY A 359 21.65 -11.84 8.93
CA GLY A 359 22.86 -11.08 8.63
C GLY A 359 22.62 -9.58 8.37
N TRP A 360 21.47 -9.25 7.77
CA TRP A 360 21.06 -7.87 7.49
C TRP A 360 20.88 -7.01 8.75
N LEU A 361 20.63 -7.62 9.92
CA LEU A 361 20.41 -6.88 11.16
C LEU A 361 21.70 -6.18 11.63
N GLY A 362 22.87 -6.75 11.32
CA GLY A 362 24.16 -6.12 11.58
C GLY A 362 24.31 -4.80 10.83
N GLU A 363 23.98 -4.79 9.54
CA GLU A 363 24.03 -3.60 8.67
C GLU A 363 23.09 -2.51 9.18
N VAL A 364 21.84 -2.86 9.51
CA VAL A 364 20.87 -1.89 10.05
C VAL A 364 21.36 -1.26 11.36
N LYS A 365 21.94 -2.07 12.27
CA LYS A 365 22.51 -1.55 13.52
C LYS A 365 23.71 -0.63 13.28
N GLN A 366 24.54 -0.95 12.28
CA GLN A 366 25.67 -0.12 11.91
C GLN A 366 25.20 1.22 11.32
N TYR A 367 24.25 1.20 10.39
CA TYR A 367 23.65 2.42 9.83
C TYR A 367 22.92 3.24 10.90
N GLU A 368 22.25 2.59 11.85
CA GLU A 368 21.64 3.29 12.98
C GLU A 368 22.68 4.04 13.82
N LYS A 369 23.79 3.38 14.15
CA LYS A 369 24.89 3.98 14.90
C LYS A 369 25.52 5.15 14.15
N ASP A 370 25.80 4.97 12.86
CA ASP A 370 26.59 5.93 12.09
C ASP A 370 25.77 7.10 11.53
N VAL A 371 24.48 6.90 11.29
CA VAL A 371 23.60 7.88 10.62
C VAL A 371 22.39 8.21 11.48
N LEU A 372 21.53 7.23 11.79
CA LEU A 372 20.23 7.51 12.40
C LEU A 372 20.34 8.11 13.82
N SER A 373 21.34 7.70 14.60
CA SER A 373 21.56 8.17 15.97
C SER A 373 21.95 9.65 16.06
N LYS A 374 22.34 10.25 14.94
CA LYS A 374 22.75 11.66 14.82
C LYS A 374 21.58 12.57 14.41
N ARG A 375 20.38 12.03 14.26
CA ARG A 375 19.17 12.75 13.83
C ARG A 375 18.25 13.05 15.00
#